data_AF-A0A4Y2N1J3-F1
#
_entry.id   AF-A0A4Y2N1J3-F1
#
_cell.length_a   1.000
_cell.length_b   1.000
_cell.length_c   1.000
_cell.angle_alpha   90.00
_cell.angle_beta   90.00
_cell.angle_gamma   90.00
#
_symmetry.space_group_name_H-M   'P 1'
#
loop_
_entity.id
_entity.type
_entity.pdbx_description
1 polymer ?
#
loop_
_entity_poly.entity_id
_entity_poly.type
_entity_poly.pdbx_seq_one_letter_code
_entity_poly.pdbx_strand_id
1 'polypeptide(L)'
;MSLKLNLWKDELITIAEEMGLTVPDKAKVVDLRALIESSDVYRDDIELVSNLIDNILEEKREKLESERDKRECELELEEIRLAQFEKQLEIANATRGLANTSQATEIMEPGSLTDNLESLSKSVKTLTIPVPVRSESFNLFFHSLEKAFQNKSVPNELKTEILLNILGEKVNNLLAYVSQEDLCDYEKIKKIKQLVLKEFEPTPQECLNNFKKAQRLPSETCVQFASRLCESFDYYCQLRKVTDFRSLCDLIVSDRSFETLDRELMTHIAVKQGEPFF
;
A
#
# COMPACT_ATOMS: atom_id res chain seq x y z
N MET A 1 -36.79 10.41 -43.31
CA MET A 1 -36.96 10.88 -41.93
C MET A 1 -35.65 11.53 -41.52
N SER A 2 -35.65 12.65 -40.79
CA SER A 2 -34.40 13.28 -40.33
C SER A 2 -34.26 13.05 -38.83
N LEU A 3 -33.15 12.47 -38.39
CA LEU A 3 -32.81 12.35 -36.97
C LEU A 3 -32.55 13.76 -36.41
N LYS A 4 -33.13 14.09 -35.26
CA LYS A 4 -32.82 15.34 -34.57
C LYS A 4 -31.55 15.15 -33.74
N LEU A 5 -30.40 15.58 -34.27
CA LEU A 5 -29.08 15.55 -33.61
C LEU A 5 -28.94 16.63 -32.52
N ASN A 6 -29.80 16.56 -31.49
CA ASN A 6 -29.76 17.43 -30.31
C ASN A 6 -28.76 16.91 -29.27
N LEU A 7 -27.50 16.78 -29.67
CA LEU A 7 -26.42 16.22 -28.86
C LEU A 7 -25.37 17.29 -28.51
N TRP A 8 -24.61 17.05 -27.44
CA TRP A 8 -23.53 17.94 -27.02
C TRP A 8 -22.38 17.91 -28.02
N LYS A 9 -21.55 18.96 -28.01
CA LYS A 9 -20.44 19.10 -28.96
C LYS A 9 -19.55 17.85 -28.97
N ASP A 10 -19.23 17.35 -27.79
CA ASP A 10 -18.32 16.24 -27.57
C ASP A 10 -18.93 14.93 -28.11
N GLU A 11 -20.24 14.74 -27.93
CA GLU A 11 -20.99 13.58 -28.47
C GLU A 11 -21.02 13.61 -30.00
N LEU A 12 -21.22 14.78 -30.61
CA LEU A 12 -21.20 14.94 -32.07
C LEU A 12 -19.80 14.72 -32.66
N ILE A 13 -18.74 15.04 -31.91
CA ILE A 13 -17.36 14.75 -32.32
C ILE A 13 -17.15 13.24 -32.33
N THR A 14 -17.49 12.55 -31.24
CA THR A 14 -17.36 11.08 -31.14
C THR A 14 -18.17 10.37 -32.22
N ILE A 15 -19.40 10.80 -32.48
CA ILE A 15 -20.22 10.23 -33.57
C ILE A 15 -19.55 10.42 -34.93
N ALA A 16 -19.04 11.62 -35.22
CA ALA A 16 -18.38 11.90 -36.49
C ALA A 16 -17.11 11.06 -36.66
N GLU A 17 -16.31 10.89 -35.60
CA GLU A 17 -15.10 10.05 -35.60
C GLU A 17 -15.43 8.56 -35.79
N GLU A 18 -16.44 8.04 -35.11
CA GLU A 18 -16.91 6.64 -35.25
C GLU A 18 -17.52 6.37 -36.64
N MET A 19 -18.09 7.40 -37.28
CA MET A 19 -18.51 7.35 -38.69
C MET A 19 -17.34 7.49 -39.68
N GLY A 20 -16.10 7.65 -39.19
CA GLY A 20 -14.89 7.81 -40.02
C GLY A 20 -14.74 9.19 -40.66
N LEU A 21 -15.47 10.19 -40.17
CA LEU A 21 -15.42 11.56 -40.69
C LEU A 21 -14.27 12.33 -40.01
N THR A 22 -13.58 13.16 -40.80
CA THR A 22 -12.53 14.03 -40.27
C THR A 22 -13.15 15.26 -39.62
N VAL A 23 -13.00 15.37 -38.30
CA VAL A 23 -13.52 16.49 -37.53
C VAL A 23 -12.52 17.66 -37.54
N PRO A 24 -12.92 18.87 -37.96
CA PRO A 24 -12.06 20.05 -37.86
C PRO A 24 -11.84 20.48 -36.40
N ASP A 25 -10.59 20.81 -36.02
CA ASP A 25 -10.17 21.23 -34.67
C ASP A 25 -11.00 22.37 -34.04
N LYS A 26 -11.70 23.17 -34.86
CA LYS A 26 -12.52 24.33 -34.42
C LYS A 26 -13.97 24.25 -34.87
N ALA A 27 -14.47 23.07 -35.24
CA ALA A 27 -15.84 22.90 -35.67
C ALA A 27 -16.84 23.35 -34.58
N LYS A 28 -17.86 24.10 -34.98
CA LYS A 28 -19.00 24.42 -34.12
C LYS A 28 -20.01 23.27 -34.17
N VAL A 29 -20.88 23.20 -33.16
CA VAL A 29 -21.98 22.21 -33.08
C VAL A 29 -22.84 22.19 -34.35
N VAL A 30 -23.04 23.35 -34.98
CA VAL A 30 -23.79 23.46 -36.26
C VAL A 30 -23.01 22.83 -37.41
N ASP A 31 -21.69 23.03 -37.47
CA ASP A 31 -20.83 22.47 -38.51
C ASP A 31 -20.71 20.94 -38.37
N LEU A 32 -20.63 20.45 -37.13
CA LEU A 32 -20.60 19.01 -36.81
C LEU A 32 -21.91 18.31 -37.20
N ARG A 33 -23.06 18.93 -36.90
CA ARG A 33 -24.37 18.42 -37.35
C ARG A 33 -24.45 18.35 -38.86
N ALA A 34 -24.09 19.44 -39.54
CA ALA A 34 -24.12 19.49 -40.99
C ALA A 34 -23.18 18.43 -41.60
N LEU A 35 -22.01 18.21 -41.00
CA LEU A 35 -21.05 17.19 -41.42
C LEU A 35 -21.67 15.79 -41.33
N ILE A 36 -22.29 15.45 -40.20
CA ILE A 36 -22.95 14.15 -39.99
C ILE A 36 -24.15 13.99 -40.93
N GLU A 37 -25.03 14.99 -41.02
CA GLU A 37 -26.23 14.95 -41.88
C GLU A 37 -25.88 14.86 -43.38
N SER A 38 -24.72 15.41 -43.77
CA SER A 38 -24.24 15.37 -45.15
C SER A 38 -23.53 14.06 -45.53
N SER A 39 -23.14 13.25 -44.54
CA SER A 39 -22.42 11.98 -44.73
C SER A 39 -23.25 10.95 -45.49
N ASP A 40 -22.59 10.18 -46.36
CA ASP A 40 -23.22 9.09 -47.10
C ASP A 40 -23.77 8.03 -46.15
N VAL A 41 -23.05 7.75 -45.05
CA VAL A 41 -23.48 6.81 -44.00
C VAL A 41 -24.81 7.23 -43.36
N TYR A 42 -25.03 8.53 -43.16
CA TYR A 42 -26.27 9.06 -42.60
C TYR A 42 -27.46 8.96 -43.57
N ARG A 43 -27.20 9.08 -44.88
CA ARG A 43 -28.24 9.01 -45.92
C ARG A 43 -28.61 7.58 -46.26
N ASP A 44 -27.61 6.69 -46.28
CA ASP A 44 -27.76 5.32 -46.72
C ASP A 44 -28.30 4.42 -45.60
N ASP A 45 -27.90 4.67 -44.35
CA ASP A 45 -28.32 3.86 -43.20
C ASP A 45 -28.55 4.68 -41.93
N ILE A 46 -29.76 5.25 -41.85
CA ILE A 46 -30.17 6.07 -40.72
C ILE A 46 -30.36 5.28 -39.43
N GLU A 47 -30.63 3.97 -39.51
CA GLU A 47 -30.78 3.10 -38.33
C GLU A 47 -29.42 2.81 -37.70
N LEU A 48 -28.37 2.60 -38.50
CA LEU A 48 -27.01 2.47 -37.99
C LEU A 48 -26.56 3.72 -37.23
N VAL A 49 -26.87 4.92 -37.76
CA VAL A 49 -26.54 6.17 -37.05
C VAL A 49 -27.35 6.30 -35.75
N SER A 50 -28.62 5.90 -35.75
CA SER A 50 -29.44 5.90 -34.52
C SER A 50 -28.84 4.98 -33.45
N ASN A 51 -28.48 3.75 -33.82
CA ASN A 51 -27.88 2.78 -32.90
C ASN A 51 -26.51 3.25 -32.39
N LEU A 52 -25.71 3.92 -33.23
CA LEU A 52 -24.44 4.51 -32.82
C LEU A 52 -24.65 5.62 -31.78
N ILE A 53 -25.65 6.48 -31.99
CA ILE A 53 -26.03 7.52 -31.01
C ILE A 53 -26.45 6.88 -29.69
N ASP A 54 -27.30 5.86 -29.73
CA ASP A 54 -27.80 5.18 -28.53
C ASP A 54 -26.66 4.51 -27.75
N ASN A 55 -25.73 3.84 -28.44
CA ASN A 55 -24.55 3.22 -27.82
C ASN A 55 -23.63 4.25 -27.14
N ILE A 56 -23.35 5.38 -27.80
CA ILE A 56 -22.49 6.44 -27.24
C ILE A 56 -23.14 7.08 -26.01
N LEU A 57 -24.46 7.30 -26.05
CA LEU A 57 -25.21 7.83 -24.91
C LEU A 57 -25.23 6.87 -23.73
N GLU A 58 -25.38 5.57 -23.99
CA GLU A 58 -25.37 4.54 -22.94
C GLU A 58 -23.98 4.37 -22.34
N GLU A 59 -22.92 4.31 -23.15
CA GLU A 59 -21.54 4.24 -22.66
C GLU A 59 -21.19 5.45 -21.78
N LYS A 60 -21.67 6.65 -22.13
CA LYS A 60 -21.48 7.86 -21.33
C LYS A 60 -22.24 7.79 -20.01
N ARG A 61 -23.45 7.20 -20.00
CA ARG A 61 -24.24 6.97 -18.78
C ARG A 61 -23.52 6.00 -17.85
N GLU A 62 -23.05 4.87 -18.37
CA GLU A 62 -22.30 3.86 -17.61
C GLU A 62 -21.00 4.44 -17.03
N LYS A 63 -20.28 5.26 -17.81
CA LYS A 63 -19.07 5.96 -17.32
C LYS A 63 -19.39 6.92 -16.16
N LEU A 64 -20.46 7.71 -16.26
CA LEU A 64 -20.88 8.63 -15.20
C LEU A 64 -21.31 7.88 -13.93
N GLU A 65 -22.03 6.77 -14.09
CA GLU A 65 -22.43 5.91 -12.98
C GLU A 65 -21.22 5.26 -12.31
N SER A 66 -20.28 4.71 -13.09
CA SER A 66 -19.03 4.15 -12.58
C SER A 66 -18.17 5.19 -11.84
N GLU A 67 -18.09 6.43 -12.35
CA GLU A 67 -17.39 7.50 -11.66
C GLU A 67 -18.07 7.92 -10.35
N ARG A 68 -19.41 7.93 -10.31
CA ARG A 68 -20.17 8.22 -9.10
C ARG A 68 -19.92 7.13 -8.05
N ASP A 69 -20.06 5.86 -8.44
CA ASP A 69 -19.88 4.73 -7.55
C ASP A 69 -18.45 4.68 -7.00
N LYS A 70 -17.45 5.00 -7.84
CA LYS A 70 -16.06 5.12 -7.40
C LYS A 70 -15.88 6.24 -6.36
N ARG A 71 -16.49 7.41 -6.57
CA ARG A 71 -16.45 8.52 -5.60
C ARG A 71 -17.17 8.15 -4.29
N GLU A 72 -18.28 7.45 -4.36
CA GLU A 72 -19.00 6.98 -3.17
C GLU A 72 -18.14 5.98 -2.38
N CYS A 73 -17.49 5.02 -3.05
CA CYS A 73 -16.56 4.10 -2.39
C CYS A 73 -15.36 4.82 -1.75
N GLU A 74 -14.81 5.85 -2.41
CA GLU A 74 -13.70 6.65 -1.87
C GLU A 74 -14.12 7.42 -0.59
N LEU A 75 -15.34 7.98 -0.58
CA LEU A 75 -15.89 8.66 0.59
C LEU A 75 -16.15 7.68 1.74
N GLU A 76 -16.73 6.51 1.48
CA GLU A 76 -16.99 5.49 2.49
C GLU A 76 -15.68 4.97 3.13
N LEU A 77 -14.62 4.82 2.32
CA LEU A 77 -13.30 4.44 2.82
C LEU A 77 -12.70 5.49 3.76
N GLU A 78 -12.82 6.77 3.42
CA GLU A 78 -12.35 7.87 4.27
C GLU A 78 -13.19 8.01 5.55
N GLU A 79 -14.50 7.78 5.50
CA GLU A 79 -15.34 7.72 6.70
C GLU A 79 -14.90 6.59 7.65
N ILE A 80 -14.66 5.39 7.12
CA ILE A 80 -14.14 4.27 7.92
C ILE A 80 -12.78 4.62 8.54
N ARG A 81 -11.91 5.29 7.79
CA ARG A 81 -10.58 5.72 8.25
C ARG A 81 -10.67 6.74 9.38
N LEU A 82 -11.55 7.73 9.24
CA LEU A 82 -11.80 8.73 10.28
C LEU A 82 -12.36 8.08 11.55
N ALA A 83 -13.36 7.21 11.42
CA ALA A 83 -13.93 6.48 12.56
C ALA A 83 -12.88 5.62 13.29
N GLN A 84 -11.96 4.99 12.55
CA GLN A 84 -10.84 4.25 13.16
C GLN A 84 -9.90 5.19 13.93
N PHE A 85 -9.60 6.36 13.37
CA PHE A 85 -8.72 7.34 14.01
C PHE A 85 -9.34 7.92 15.29
N GLU A 86 -10.63 8.26 15.26
CA GLU A 86 -11.36 8.72 16.44
C GLU A 86 -11.38 7.68 17.56
N LYS A 87 -11.62 6.41 17.22
CA LYS A 87 -11.59 5.31 18.18
C LYS A 87 -10.20 5.10 18.78
N GLN A 88 -9.14 5.26 17.99
CA GLN A 88 -7.76 5.22 18.50
C GLN A 88 -7.49 6.37 19.47
N LEU A 89 -7.96 7.57 19.15
CA LEU A 89 -7.82 8.74 20.02
C LEU A 89 -8.58 8.56 21.34
N GLU A 90 -9.78 7.99 21.29
CA GLU A 90 -10.60 7.66 22.46
C GLU A 90 -9.88 6.65 23.38
N ILE A 91 -9.31 5.58 22.80
CA ILE A 91 -8.51 4.58 23.54
C ILE A 91 -7.28 5.24 24.18
N ALA A 92 -6.57 6.09 23.44
CA ALA A 92 -5.40 6.80 23.96
C ALA A 92 -5.77 7.74 25.13
N ASN A 93 -6.92 8.42 25.04
CA ASN A 93 -7.44 9.28 26.09
C ASN A 93 -7.85 8.49 27.35
N ALA A 94 -8.56 7.37 27.17
CA ALA A 94 -8.94 6.48 28.27
C ALA A 94 -7.71 5.87 28.98
N THR A 95 -6.68 5.50 28.21
CA THR A 95 -5.43 4.95 28.75
C THR A 95 -4.65 5.98 29.58
N ARG A 96 -4.64 7.24 29.14
CA ARG A 96 -4.01 8.36 29.87
C ARG A 96 -4.77 8.71 31.17
N GLY A 97 -6.08 8.50 31.22
CA GLY A 97 -6.87 8.66 32.45
C GLY A 97 -6.53 7.65 33.55
N LEU A 98 -6.07 6.45 33.18
CA LEU A 98 -5.68 5.38 34.12
C LEU A 98 -4.22 5.51 34.61
N ALA A 99 -3.35 6.15 33.83
CA ALA A 99 -1.94 6.34 34.22
C ALA A 99 -1.75 7.39 35.34
N ASN A 100 -2.71 8.28 35.55
CA ASN A 100 -2.63 9.34 36.56
C ASN A 100 -3.07 8.91 37.97
N THR A 101 -3.49 7.65 38.17
CA THR A 101 -3.95 7.10 39.46
C THR A 101 -3.03 6.03 40.05
N SER A 102 -1.93 5.68 39.38
CA SER A 102 -1.00 4.63 39.82
C SER A 102 0.41 5.17 39.98
N GLN A 103 0.57 6.20 40.81
CA GLN A 103 1.87 6.61 41.31
C GLN A 103 1.86 6.55 42.83
N ALA A 104 1.88 5.32 43.34
CA ALA A 104 2.27 5.02 44.71
C ALA A 104 3.45 4.05 44.64
N THR A 105 4.61 4.62 44.88
CA THR A 105 5.86 4.03 45.37
C THR A 105 5.83 2.55 45.73
N GLU A 106 6.80 1.79 45.21
CA GLU A 106 7.54 0.85 46.05
C GLU A 106 8.95 0.60 45.49
N ILE A 107 9.93 0.84 46.35
CA ILE A 107 11.34 0.51 46.19
C ILE A 107 11.44 -1.00 46.40
N MET A 108 11.94 -1.77 45.43
CA MET A 108 12.14 -3.22 45.60
C MET A 108 13.51 -3.69 45.12
N GLU A 109 14.06 -4.61 45.91
CA GLU A 109 15.42 -5.13 45.87
C GLU A 109 15.82 -5.89 44.58
N PRO A 110 17.12 -5.94 44.26
CA PRO A 110 17.65 -6.49 43.01
C PRO A 110 17.44 -8.01 42.80
N GLY A 111 17.13 -8.78 43.85
CA GLY A 111 17.04 -10.25 43.79
C GLY A 111 15.71 -10.80 43.25
N SER A 112 14.65 -9.99 43.18
CA SER A 112 13.30 -10.42 42.75
C SER A 112 13.02 -10.14 41.25
N LEU A 113 13.83 -9.29 40.62
CA LEU A 113 13.60 -8.81 39.26
C LEU A 113 13.88 -9.88 38.19
N THR A 114 14.85 -10.78 38.42
CA THR A 114 15.25 -11.81 37.45
C THR A 114 14.20 -12.90 37.27
N ASP A 115 13.59 -13.38 38.37
CA ASP A 115 12.53 -14.38 38.33
C ASP A 115 11.24 -13.80 37.72
N ASN A 116 10.97 -12.52 38.00
CA ASN A 116 9.86 -11.80 37.39
C ASN A 116 10.10 -11.60 35.88
N LEU A 117 11.31 -11.21 35.48
CA LEU A 117 11.69 -11.01 34.08
C LEU A 117 11.53 -12.28 33.24
N GLU A 118 12.01 -13.44 33.72
CA GLU A 118 11.89 -14.69 32.97
C GLU A 118 10.43 -15.12 32.80
N SER A 119 9.62 -14.98 33.87
CA SER A 119 8.19 -15.30 33.84
C SER A 119 7.39 -14.34 32.95
N LEU A 120 7.72 -13.05 32.96
CA LEU A 120 7.16 -12.02 32.09
C LEU A 120 7.56 -12.25 30.64
N SER A 121 8.83 -12.52 30.38
CA SER A 121 9.36 -12.82 29.04
C SER A 121 8.64 -14.02 28.42
N LYS A 122 8.48 -15.11 29.19
CA LYS A 122 7.74 -16.29 28.75
C LYS A 122 6.27 -15.98 28.47
N SER A 123 5.63 -15.20 29.34
CA SER A 123 4.22 -14.79 29.19
C SER A 123 3.99 -13.89 27.98
N VAL A 124 4.86 -12.90 27.76
CA VAL A 124 4.81 -11.99 26.60
C VAL A 124 5.07 -12.78 25.32
N LYS A 125 6.08 -13.66 25.31
CA LYS A 125 6.39 -14.53 24.17
C LYS A 125 5.22 -15.43 23.79
N THR A 126 4.43 -15.90 24.76
CA THR A 126 3.24 -16.71 24.52
C THR A 126 2.09 -15.91 23.90
N LEU A 127 2.00 -14.62 24.21
CA LEU A 127 0.96 -13.70 23.72
C LEU A 127 1.36 -12.96 22.44
N THR A 128 2.61 -13.11 22.01
CA THR A 128 3.15 -12.47 20.79
C THR A 128 3.20 -13.51 19.68
N ILE A 129 2.92 -13.10 18.44
CA ILE A 129 3.14 -13.97 17.29
C ILE A 129 4.63 -14.39 17.20
N PRO A 130 4.95 -15.56 16.62
CA PRO A 130 6.33 -15.99 16.46
C PRO A 130 7.18 -14.93 15.73
N VAL A 131 8.46 -14.81 16.10
CA VAL A 131 9.39 -13.87 15.45
C VAL A 131 9.39 -14.16 13.95
N PRO A 132 8.99 -13.19 13.11
CA PRO A 132 8.88 -13.41 11.69
C PRO A 132 10.22 -13.71 11.02
N VAL A 133 10.14 -14.43 9.90
CA VAL A 133 11.28 -14.66 9.01
C VAL A 133 11.26 -13.66 7.84
N ARG A 134 10.07 -13.16 7.47
CA ARG A 134 9.88 -12.22 6.38
C ARG A 134 9.48 -10.84 6.87
N SER A 135 9.91 -9.83 6.12
CA SER A 135 9.73 -8.41 6.36
C SER A 135 8.29 -7.99 6.64
N GLU A 136 7.35 -8.50 5.83
CA GLU A 136 5.97 -8.02 5.79
C GLU A 136 5.22 -8.31 7.09
N SER A 137 5.69 -9.33 7.82
CA SER A 137 5.08 -9.80 9.06
C SER A 137 5.69 -9.14 10.32
N PHE A 138 6.78 -8.37 10.19
CA PHE A 138 7.40 -7.68 11.35
C PHE A 138 6.49 -6.59 11.92
N ASN A 139 5.75 -5.88 11.08
CA ASN A 139 4.77 -4.88 11.56
C ASN A 139 3.69 -5.52 12.44
N LEU A 140 3.15 -6.66 12.02
CA LEU A 140 2.20 -7.45 12.81
C LEU A 140 2.84 -7.99 14.10
N PHE A 141 4.11 -8.39 14.04
CA PHE A 141 4.85 -8.84 15.21
C PHE A 141 5.00 -7.73 16.25
N PHE A 142 5.48 -6.56 15.85
CA PHE A 142 5.64 -5.43 16.76
C PHE A 142 4.29 -4.98 17.34
N HIS A 143 3.22 -4.98 16.54
CA HIS A 143 1.88 -4.67 17.04
C HIS A 143 1.39 -5.71 18.06
N SER A 144 1.58 -7.01 17.78
CA SER A 144 1.25 -8.08 18.71
C SER A 144 2.06 -7.99 20.00
N LEU A 145 3.33 -7.63 19.90
CA LEU A 145 4.24 -7.49 21.04
C LEU A 145 3.84 -6.31 21.93
N GLU A 146 3.52 -5.17 21.32
CA GLU A 146 3.07 -3.98 22.04
C GLU A 146 1.76 -4.25 22.79
N LYS A 147 0.84 -5.00 22.16
CA LYS A 147 -0.37 -5.49 22.82
C LYS A 147 -0.07 -6.44 23.99
N ALA A 148 0.91 -7.33 23.82
CA ALA A 148 1.34 -8.24 24.89
C ALA A 148 1.97 -7.48 26.08
N PHE A 149 2.78 -6.44 25.81
CA PHE A 149 3.32 -5.56 26.84
C PHE A 149 2.22 -4.83 27.62
N GLN A 150 1.20 -4.32 26.93
CA GLN A 150 0.07 -3.65 27.56
C GLN A 150 -0.75 -4.63 28.42
N ASN A 151 -1.04 -5.83 27.89
CA ASN A 151 -1.82 -6.85 28.60
C ASN A 151 -1.15 -7.36 29.88
N LYS A 152 0.18 -7.33 29.94
CA LYS A 152 0.97 -7.79 31.08
C LYS A 152 1.49 -6.65 31.96
N SER A 153 1.08 -5.41 31.68
CA SER A 153 1.54 -4.21 32.39
C SER A 153 3.06 -4.18 32.57
N VAL A 154 3.79 -4.50 31.50
CA VAL A 154 5.25 -4.64 31.55
C VAL A 154 5.89 -3.27 31.83
N PRO A 155 6.72 -3.13 32.88
CA PRO A 155 7.47 -1.90 33.15
C PRO A 155 8.37 -1.52 31.98
N ASN A 156 8.52 -0.22 31.70
CA ASN A 156 9.29 0.25 30.54
C ASN A 156 10.76 -0.19 30.60
N GLU A 157 11.29 -0.31 31.81
CA GLU A 157 12.67 -0.74 32.11
C GLU A 157 12.91 -2.18 31.66
N LEU A 158 11.88 -3.03 31.68
CA LEU A 158 11.97 -4.46 31.32
C LEU A 158 11.60 -4.75 29.87
N LYS A 159 10.91 -3.82 29.18
CA LYS A 159 10.46 -4.04 27.79
C LYS A 159 11.62 -4.28 26.83
N THR A 160 12.72 -3.56 26.99
CA THR A 160 13.92 -3.74 26.15
C THR A 160 14.49 -5.14 26.34
N GLU A 161 14.69 -5.57 27.58
CA GLU A 161 15.28 -6.86 27.89
C GLU A 161 14.39 -8.04 27.48
N ILE A 162 13.07 -7.91 27.61
CA ILE A 162 12.10 -8.89 27.11
C ILE A 162 12.10 -8.94 25.58
N LEU A 163 12.15 -7.78 24.90
CA LEU A 163 12.26 -7.71 23.44
C LEU A 163 13.50 -8.44 22.93
N LEU A 164 14.66 -8.23 23.58
CA LEU A 164 15.91 -8.91 23.24
C LEU A 164 15.82 -10.43 23.45
N ASN A 165 15.22 -10.87 24.56
CA ASN A 165 15.00 -12.28 24.83
C ASN A 165 14.05 -12.94 23.82
N ILE A 166 13.04 -12.21 23.31
CA ILE A 166 12.11 -12.73 22.31
C ILE A 166 12.77 -12.80 20.93
N LEU A 167 13.50 -11.76 20.53
CA LEU A 167 14.18 -11.68 19.23
C LEU A 167 15.42 -12.57 19.14
N GLY A 168 16.04 -12.90 20.28
CA GLY A 168 17.13 -13.85 20.41
C GLY A 168 18.41 -13.43 19.66
N GLU A 169 19.15 -14.43 19.16
CA GLU A 169 20.45 -14.23 18.49
C GLU A 169 20.39 -13.31 17.26
N LYS A 170 19.25 -13.26 16.56
CA LYS A 170 19.09 -12.44 15.34
C LYS A 170 19.36 -10.95 15.56
N VAL A 171 19.09 -10.44 16.77
CA VAL A 171 19.27 -9.01 17.10
C VAL A 171 20.51 -8.77 17.96
N ASN A 172 21.00 -9.78 18.68
CA ASN A 172 22.29 -9.68 19.38
C ASN A 172 23.46 -9.38 18.42
N ASN A 173 23.42 -9.92 17.20
CA ASN A 173 24.42 -9.59 16.17
C ASN A 173 24.30 -8.15 15.65
N LEU A 174 23.09 -7.57 15.62
CA LEU A 174 22.85 -6.18 15.22
C LEU A 174 23.22 -5.19 16.33
N LEU A 175 23.05 -5.59 17.60
CA LEU A 175 23.44 -4.80 18.77
C LEU A 175 24.95 -4.69 18.97
N ALA A 176 25.74 -5.62 18.42
CA ALA A 176 27.20 -5.48 18.39
C ALA A 176 27.68 -4.19 17.71
N TYR A 177 26.84 -3.59 16.85
CA TYR A 177 27.10 -2.34 16.15
C TYR A 177 26.43 -1.11 16.78
N VAL A 178 25.62 -1.29 17.84
CA VAL A 178 24.93 -0.19 18.52
C VAL A 178 25.74 0.20 19.76
N SER A 179 26.39 1.37 19.70
CA SER A 179 27.10 1.98 20.82
C SER A 179 26.23 1.97 22.09
N GLN A 180 26.82 1.61 23.23
CA GLN A 180 26.24 1.63 24.60
C GLN A 180 25.86 3.06 25.09
N GLU A 181 25.56 3.99 24.20
CA GLU A 181 25.15 5.34 24.56
C GLU A 181 23.84 5.30 25.35
N ASP A 182 23.77 6.10 26.42
CA ASP A 182 22.72 6.21 27.45
C ASP A 182 21.33 6.61 26.91
N LEU A 183 20.80 5.83 25.98
CA LEU A 183 19.45 5.97 25.47
C LEU A 183 18.49 5.36 26.51
N CYS A 184 17.46 6.11 26.89
CA CYS A 184 16.34 5.60 27.70
C CYS A 184 15.73 4.36 27.02
N ASP A 185 15.18 3.43 27.80
CA ASP A 185 14.66 2.15 27.32
C ASP A 185 13.66 2.27 26.15
N TYR A 186 12.85 3.33 26.15
CA TYR A 186 11.93 3.62 25.06
C TYR A 186 12.62 3.95 23.72
N GLU A 187 13.67 4.78 23.75
CA GLU A 187 14.44 5.14 22.55
C GLU A 187 15.25 3.95 22.03
N LYS A 188 15.72 3.07 22.93
CA LYS A 188 16.34 1.80 22.54
C LYS A 188 15.36 0.88 21.80
N ILE A 189 14.13 0.72 22.29
CA ILE A 189 13.10 -0.08 21.61
C ILE A 189 12.78 0.49 20.23
N LYS A 190 12.64 1.82 20.11
CA LYS A 190 12.39 2.48 18.84
C LYS A 190 13.54 2.27 17.86
N LYS A 191 14.78 2.39 18.32
CA LYS A 191 15.99 2.15 17.51
C LYS A 191 16.15 0.69 17.10
N ILE A 192 15.87 -0.26 18.00
CA ILE A 192 15.86 -1.70 17.69
C ILE A 192 14.76 -2.00 16.67
N LYS A 193 13.55 -1.47 16.84
CA LYS A 193 12.47 -1.61 15.87
C LYS A 193 12.89 -1.07 14.50
N GLN A 194 13.51 0.10 14.44
CA GLN A 194 14.02 0.66 13.18
C GLN A 194 15.13 -0.20 12.55
N LEU A 195 16.10 -0.68 13.35
CA LEU A 195 17.18 -1.55 12.87
C LEU A 195 16.66 -2.89 12.37
N VAL A 196 15.73 -3.51 13.10
CA VAL A 196 15.06 -4.75 12.68
C VAL A 196 14.26 -4.51 11.41
N LEU A 197 13.46 -3.43 11.34
CA LEU A 197 12.73 -3.14 10.11
C LEU A 197 13.67 -2.86 8.92
N LYS A 198 14.82 -2.21 9.15
CA LYS A 198 15.82 -1.95 8.09
C LYS A 198 16.56 -3.22 7.64
N GLU A 199 16.97 -4.08 8.57
CA GLU A 199 17.67 -5.33 8.26
C GLU A 199 16.75 -6.33 7.59
N PHE A 200 15.49 -6.35 8.03
CA PHE A 200 14.49 -7.24 7.49
C PHE A 200 13.66 -6.60 6.39
N GLU A 201 13.89 -5.35 5.97
CA GLU A 201 13.17 -4.76 4.83
C GLU A 201 13.46 -5.60 3.58
N PRO A 202 12.43 -5.99 2.81
CA PRO A 202 12.65 -6.81 1.64
C PRO A 202 13.45 -5.99 0.62
N THR A 203 14.53 -6.56 0.09
CA THR A 203 15.27 -5.89 -1.00
C THR A 203 14.30 -5.61 -2.15
N PRO A 204 14.55 -4.56 -2.97
CA PRO A 204 13.69 -4.28 -4.11
C PRO A 204 13.48 -5.51 -5.01
N GLN A 205 14.51 -6.34 -5.18
CA GLN A 205 14.43 -7.57 -5.96
C GLN A 205 13.56 -8.65 -5.30
N GLU A 206 13.58 -8.76 -3.98
CA GLU A 206 12.70 -9.66 -3.22
C GLU A 206 11.23 -9.21 -3.39
N CYS A 207 10.95 -7.90 -3.31
CA CYS A 207 9.61 -7.35 -3.58
C CYS A 207 9.11 -7.69 -4.98
N LEU A 208 9.96 -7.47 -6.00
CA LEU A 208 9.62 -7.78 -7.39
C LEU A 208 9.38 -9.29 -7.59
N ASN A 209 10.19 -10.14 -6.95
CA ASN A 209 10.00 -11.59 -6.98
C ASN A 209 8.70 -12.02 -6.29
N ASN A 210 8.38 -11.41 -5.14
CA ASN A 210 7.14 -11.67 -4.41
C ASN A 210 5.91 -11.26 -5.24
N PHE A 211 5.97 -10.10 -5.90
CA PHE A 211 4.95 -9.65 -6.83
C PHE A 211 4.74 -10.65 -7.99
N LYS A 212 5.83 -11.08 -8.64
CA LYS A 212 5.76 -12.03 -9.78
C LYS A 212 5.24 -13.42 -9.39
N LYS A 213 5.55 -13.87 -8.17
CA LYS A 213 5.14 -15.19 -7.65
C LYS A 213 3.80 -15.16 -6.92
N ALA A 214 3.22 -13.98 -6.70
CA ALA A 214 1.98 -13.84 -5.96
C ALA A 214 0.84 -14.59 -6.67
N GLN A 215 0.13 -15.41 -5.90
CA GLN A 215 -1.07 -16.12 -6.35
C GLN A 215 -2.25 -15.70 -5.51
N ARG A 216 -3.45 -15.76 -6.10
CA ARG A 216 -4.71 -15.50 -5.39
C ARG A 216 -4.93 -16.58 -4.34
N LEU A 217 -5.20 -16.16 -3.11
CA LEU A 217 -5.51 -17.11 -2.04
C LEU A 217 -6.94 -17.68 -2.22
N PRO A 218 -7.20 -18.90 -1.76
CA PRO A 218 -8.55 -19.48 -1.82
C PRO A 218 -9.62 -18.67 -1.08
N SER A 219 -9.22 -17.90 -0.07
CA SER A 219 -10.07 -17.03 0.75
C SER A 219 -10.20 -15.60 0.23
N GLU A 220 -9.55 -15.26 -0.88
CA GLU A 220 -9.41 -13.89 -1.39
C GLU A 220 -10.23 -13.70 -2.68
N THR A 221 -10.96 -12.59 -2.79
CA THR A 221 -11.66 -12.21 -4.02
C THR A 221 -10.69 -11.70 -5.09
N CYS A 222 -11.10 -11.67 -6.36
CA CYS A 222 -10.26 -11.10 -7.42
C CYS A 222 -9.87 -9.64 -7.15
N VAL A 223 -10.81 -8.86 -6.60
CA VAL A 223 -10.58 -7.44 -6.28
C VAL A 223 -9.56 -7.30 -5.15
N GLN A 224 -9.67 -8.12 -4.10
CA GLN A 224 -8.69 -8.14 -3.01
C GLN A 224 -7.30 -8.54 -3.50
N PHE A 225 -7.23 -9.53 -4.39
CA PHE A 225 -5.97 -9.94 -5.00
C PHE A 225 -5.33 -8.83 -5.85
N ALA A 226 -6.14 -8.15 -6.66
CA ALA A 226 -5.68 -7.02 -7.45
C ALA A 226 -5.17 -5.87 -6.56
N SER A 227 -5.89 -5.53 -5.48
CA SER A 227 -5.45 -4.53 -4.50
C SER A 227 -4.10 -4.90 -3.89
N ARG A 228 -3.93 -6.14 -3.45
CA ARG A 228 -2.67 -6.63 -2.87
C ARG A 228 -1.52 -6.61 -3.87
N LEU A 229 -1.78 -6.96 -5.13
CA LEU A 229 -0.78 -6.86 -6.20
C LEU A 229 -0.37 -5.40 -6.45
N CYS A 230 -1.34 -4.48 -6.52
CA CYS A 230 -1.08 -3.05 -6.67
C CYS A 230 -0.26 -2.50 -5.53
N GLU A 231 -0.64 -2.77 -4.27
CA GLU A 231 0.12 -2.34 -3.09
C GLU A 231 1.55 -2.90 -3.08
N SER A 232 1.71 -4.18 -3.44
CA SER A 232 3.03 -4.81 -3.53
C SER A 232 3.92 -4.19 -4.60
N PHE A 233 3.35 -3.82 -5.76
CA PHE A 233 4.08 -3.20 -6.84
C PHE A 233 4.37 -1.72 -6.58
N ASP A 234 3.44 -1.01 -5.94
CA ASP A 234 3.60 0.38 -5.56
C ASP A 234 4.72 0.52 -4.52
N TYR A 235 4.75 -0.35 -3.51
CA TYR A 235 5.85 -0.41 -2.54
C TYR A 235 7.21 -0.68 -3.21
N TYR A 236 7.25 -1.57 -4.21
CA TYR A 236 8.46 -1.80 -5.01
C TYR A 236 8.91 -0.52 -5.75
N CYS A 237 7.98 0.21 -6.36
CA CYS A 237 8.27 1.47 -7.06
C CYS A 237 8.80 2.54 -6.09
N GLN A 238 8.25 2.61 -4.88
CA GLN A 238 8.72 3.50 -3.82
C GLN A 238 10.16 3.18 -3.40
N LEU A 239 10.49 1.89 -3.20
CA LEU A 239 11.86 1.45 -2.88
C LEU A 239 12.87 1.81 -3.98
N ARG A 240 12.45 1.73 -5.25
CA ARG A 240 13.25 2.10 -6.41
C ARG A 240 13.19 3.60 -6.74
N LYS A 241 12.51 4.39 -5.91
CA LYS A 241 12.39 5.87 -6.01
C LYS A 241 11.85 6.32 -7.37
N VAL A 242 10.89 5.59 -7.93
CA VAL A 242 10.16 5.98 -9.15
C VAL A 242 9.33 7.22 -8.84
N THR A 243 9.46 8.26 -9.66
CA THR A 243 8.75 9.55 -9.43
C THR A 243 7.84 9.94 -10.60
N ASP A 244 8.04 9.35 -11.77
CA ASP A 244 7.30 9.66 -12.99
C ASP A 244 7.20 8.44 -13.92
N PHE A 245 6.34 8.54 -14.94
CA PHE A 245 6.09 7.45 -15.89
C PHE A 245 7.36 7.02 -16.64
N ARG A 246 8.26 7.96 -16.98
CA ARG A 246 9.50 7.63 -17.66
C ARG A 246 10.42 6.81 -16.76
N SER A 247 10.57 7.22 -15.50
CA SER A 247 11.33 6.46 -14.50
C SER A 247 10.78 5.04 -14.27
N LEU A 248 9.46 4.84 -14.39
CA LEU A 248 8.83 3.52 -14.36
C LEU A 248 9.19 2.67 -15.59
N CYS A 249 9.14 3.27 -16.79
CA CYS A 249 9.55 2.56 -18.01
C CYS A 249 11.02 2.13 -17.93
N ASP A 250 11.91 3.02 -17.48
CA ASP A 250 13.33 2.74 -17.34
C ASP A 250 13.58 1.65 -16.28
N LEU A 251 12.81 1.65 -15.18
CA LEU A 251 12.83 0.59 -14.17
C LEU A 251 12.46 -0.78 -14.77
N ILE A 252 11.34 -0.87 -15.51
CA ILE A 252 10.87 -2.12 -16.12
C ILE A 252 11.90 -2.66 -17.12
N VAL A 253 12.49 -1.78 -17.94
CA VAL A 253 13.54 -2.17 -18.91
C VAL A 253 14.81 -2.62 -18.19
N SER A 254 15.22 -1.92 -17.14
CA SER A 254 16.36 -2.29 -16.31
C SER A 254 16.17 -3.67 -15.69
N ASP A 255 15.00 -3.93 -15.09
CA ASP A 255 14.72 -5.22 -14.45
C ASP A 255 14.65 -6.35 -15.47
N ARG A 256 14.07 -6.10 -16.66
CA ARG A 256 14.04 -7.08 -17.73
C ARG A 256 15.44 -7.40 -18.26
N SER A 257 16.29 -6.38 -18.36
CA SER A 257 17.70 -6.56 -18.73
C SER A 257 18.46 -7.33 -17.66
N PHE A 258 18.17 -7.04 -16.39
CA PHE A 258 18.76 -7.72 -15.24
C PHE A 258 18.45 -9.23 -15.21
N GLU A 259 17.23 -9.63 -15.59
CA GLU A 259 16.84 -11.05 -15.71
C GLU A 259 17.62 -11.83 -16.77
N THR A 260 18.27 -11.15 -17.72
CA THR A 260 19.08 -11.80 -18.76
C THR A 260 20.52 -12.08 -18.35
N LEU A 261 20.95 -11.54 -17.19
CA LEU A 261 22.29 -11.75 -16.66
C LEU A 261 22.46 -13.16 -16.10
N ASP A 262 23.69 -13.67 -16.08
CA ASP A 262 24.00 -14.93 -15.41
C ASP A 262 23.85 -14.81 -13.89
N ARG A 263 23.69 -15.96 -13.24
CA ARG A 263 23.34 -16.04 -11.82
C ARG A 263 24.40 -15.41 -10.91
N GLU A 264 25.66 -15.43 -11.32
CA GLU A 264 26.79 -14.89 -10.56
C GLU A 264 26.79 -13.35 -10.62
N LEU A 265 26.62 -12.77 -11.81
CA LEU A 265 26.47 -11.32 -11.97
C LEU A 265 25.19 -10.79 -11.32
N MET A 266 24.08 -11.52 -11.38
CA MET A 266 22.84 -11.14 -10.70
C MET A 266 23.04 -11.01 -9.19
N THR A 267 23.69 -11.97 -8.52
CA THR A 267 23.92 -11.88 -7.07
C THR A 267 24.81 -10.71 -6.69
N HIS A 268 25.87 -10.43 -7.47
CA HIS A 268 26.76 -9.29 -7.22
C HIS A 268 26.09 -7.92 -7.40
N ILE A 269 25.22 -7.78 -8.39
CA ILE A 269 24.54 -6.52 -8.68
C ILE A 269 23.31 -6.33 -7.78
N ALA A 270 22.57 -7.40 -7.43
CA ALA A 270 21.42 -7.33 -6.52
C ALA A 270 21.79 -6.74 -5.15
N VAL A 271 23.00 -7.03 -4.65
CA VAL A 271 23.55 -6.44 -3.41
C VAL A 271 23.70 -4.91 -3.52
N LYS A 272 23.85 -4.36 -4.73
CA LYS A 272 24.02 -2.91 -4.99
C LYS A 272 22.74 -2.19 -5.43
N GLN A 273 21.61 -2.89 -5.64
CA GLN A 273 20.37 -2.30 -6.17
C GLN A 273 19.58 -1.42 -5.17
N GLY A 274 20.10 -1.20 -3.95
CA GLY A 274 19.58 -0.17 -3.02
C GLY A 274 20.04 1.25 -3.37
N GLU A 275 21.02 1.39 -4.26
CA GLU A 275 21.50 2.67 -4.80
C GLU A 275 20.87 2.90 -6.19
N PRO A 276 20.46 4.13 -6.52
CA PRO A 276 19.94 4.44 -7.84
C PRO A 276 21.02 4.09 -8.89
N PHE A 277 20.70 3.16 -9.78
CA PHE A 277 21.46 3.00 -11.01
C PHE A 277 20.90 4.03 -11.99
N PHE A 278 21.74 5.03 -12.28
CA PHE A 278 21.47 6.34 -12.89
C PHE A 278 20.93 7.41 -11.93
#